data_AF-K7QLC4-F1
#
_entry.id   AF-K7QLC4-F1
#
_cell.length_a   1.000
_cell.length_b   1.000
_cell.length_c   1.000
_cell.angle_alpha   90.00
_cell.angle_beta   90.00
_cell.angle_gamma   90.00
#
_symmetry.space_group_name_H-M   'P 1'
#
loop_
_entity.id
_entity.type
_entity.pdbx_description
1 polymer ?
#
loop_
_entity_poly.entity_id
_entity_poly.type
_entity_poly.pdbx_seq_one_letter_code
_entity_poly.pdbx_strand_id
1 'polypeptide(L)'
;SIERQQESVYAKQDPFLTSKGENFYEPTPDSTERWKENEWYMWKKKLNSSWEEFNSSVENGKRKWLVNKDKDWEDWLKVMEKKWMHYNERMEREYKSDLFERSADWDDQQWEEWIRTEGEQFMELDWKKWMYENKFLLDDWASKEWAKWKKDKIMSWLLSDWKLTEQKYWDDWENKAWPRFVYLRDRENWMRWKERINREWEEWTSWVQDKDKVFVNNKWVGWSKWRDDRRALFDDWMKPFIEKWINQKQWKVWKEERDYALRRNNS
;
A
#
# COMPACT_ATOMS: atom_id res chain seq x y z
N SER A 1 -1.08 -27.53 -46.48
CA SER A 1 -0.56 -28.79 -45.90
C SER A 1 0.40 -28.41 -44.79
N ILE A 2 0.00 -28.51 -43.51
CA ILE A 2 0.23 -29.68 -42.61
C ILE A 2 1.75 -29.96 -42.58
N GLU A 3 2.49 -29.69 -41.50
CA GLU A 3 2.56 -30.53 -40.29
C GLU A 3 2.96 -29.79 -38.99
N ARG A 4 2.37 -30.28 -37.89
CA ARG A 4 2.73 -30.06 -36.49
C ARG A 4 3.85 -31.04 -36.11
N GLN A 5 4.74 -30.65 -35.19
CA GLN A 5 5.33 -31.49 -34.11
C GLN A 5 6.08 -30.54 -33.16
N GLN A 6 5.47 -30.10 -32.05
CA GLN A 6 5.58 -30.67 -30.68
C GLN A 6 7.04 -30.87 -30.20
N GLU A 7 7.60 -29.83 -29.58
CA GLU A 7 8.71 -29.98 -28.64
C GLU A 7 8.17 -30.10 -27.21
N SER A 8 8.53 -31.21 -26.57
CA SER A 8 8.10 -31.63 -25.24
C SER A 8 8.76 -30.83 -24.14
N VAL A 9 7.95 -30.34 -23.18
CA VAL A 9 8.39 -29.87 -21.88
C VAL A 9 9.00 -31.04 -21.11
N TYR A 10 10.33 -31.09 -21.04
CA TYR A 10 11.02 -32.01 -20.13
C TYR A 10 10.76 -31.56 -18.69
N ALA A 11 9.98 -32.35 -17.96
CA ALA A 11 9.92 -32.34 -16.51
C ALA A 11 11.36 -32.48 -15.97
N LYS A 12 11.77 -31.57 -15.10
CA LYS A 12 13.01 -31.74 -14.33
C LYS A 12 12.86 -33.00 -13.49
N GLN A 13 13.65 -34.01 -13.83
CA GLN A 13 13.74 -35.27 -13.11
C GLN A 13 14.21 -35.06 -11.68
N ASP A 14 13.68 -35.91 -10.81
CA ASP A 14 14.02 -36.06 -9.40
C ASP A 14 15.55 -36.25 -9.24
N PRO A 15 16.25 -35.45 -8.41
CA PRO A 15 17.72 -35.51 -8.27
C PRO A 15 18.26 -36.86 -7.79
N PHE A 16 17.40 -37.76 -7.32
CA PHE A 16 17.78 -39.07 -6.78
C PHE A 16 17.95 -40.18 -7.83
N LEU A 17 17.61 -39.93 -9.11
CA LEU A 17 17.64 -40.99 -10.14
C LEU A 17 18.90 -41.04 -10.99
N THR A 18 19.90 -40.17 -10.76
CA THR A 18 21.10 -40.08 -11.60
C THR A 18 22.40 -40.26 -10.82
N SER A 19 22.53 -41.35 -10.07
CA SER A 19 23.83 -41.97 -9.84
C SER A 19 23.68 -43.46 -9.60
N LYS A 20 23.99 -44.28 -10.61
CA LYS A 20 24.29 -45.70 -10.41
C LYS A 20 25.60 -45.80 -9.65
N GLY A 21 25.50 -45.98 -8.34
CA GLY A 21 26.57 -46.35 -7.42
C GLY A 21 25.95 -47.13 -6.27
N GLU A 22 26.36 -48.38 -6.13
CA GLU A 22 25.86 -49.35 -5.15
C GLU A 22 26.04 -48.84 -3.72
N ASN A 23 24.93 -48.42 -3.10
CA ASN A 23 24.60 -48.49 -1.67
C ASN A 23 23.21 -47.85 -1.48
N PHE A 24 22.16 -48.67 -1.45
CA PHE A 24 20.81 -48.22 -1.12
C PHE A 24 20.75 -47.77 0.35
N TYR A 25 21.04 -46.51 0.61
CA TYR A 25 20.48 -45.85 1.79
C TYR A 25 19.03 -45.52 1.45
N GLU A 26 18.10 -46.40 1.85
CA GLU A 26 16.70 -45.99 1.93
C GLU A 26 16.62 -44.76 2.84
N PRO A 27 15.91 -43.69 2.43
CA PRO A 27 15.72 -42.53 3.28
C PRO A 27 15.00 -42.97 4.56
N THR A 28 15.73 -42.96 5.68
CA THR A 28 15.13 -43.14 7.00
C THR A 28 14.21 -41.95 7.30
N PRO A 29 13.15 -42.13 8.12
CA PRO A 29 12.29 -41.01 8.53
C PRO A 29 13.08 -39.81 9.07
N ASP A 30 14.13 -40.06 9.85
CA ASP A 30 14.97 -39.00 10.41
C ASP A 30 15.80 -38.27 9.34
N SER A 31 16.27 -38.97 8.30
CA SER A 31 16.97 -38.33 7.17
C SER A 31 16.04 -37.46 6.32
N THR A 32 14.79 -37.88 6.14
CA THR A 32 13.77 -37.10 5.42
C THR A 32 13.36 -35.87 6.21
N GLU A 33 13.21 -35.97 7.53
CA GLU A 33 12.89 -34.84 8.40
C GLU A 33 14.00 -33.79 8.42
N ARG A 34 15.27 -34.21 8.53
CA ARG A 34 16.42 -33.31 8.41
C ARG A 34 16.48 -32.58 7.07
N TRP A 35 16.14 -33.26 5.97
CA TRP A 35 16.08 -32.64 4.66
C TRP A 35 15.02 -31.53 4.61
N LYS A 36 13.81 -31.76 5.14
CA LYS A 36 12.73 -30.75 5.20
C LYS A 36 13.13 -29.52 6.02
N GLU A 37 13.83 -29.74 7.14
CA GLU A 37 14.37 -28.64 7.95
C GLU A 37 15.42 -27.82 7.19
N ASN A 38 16.28 -28.49 6.41
CA ASN A 38 17.23 -27.81 5.54
C ASN A 38 16.55 -27.01 4.42
N GLU A 39 15.50 -27.55 3.80
CA GLU A 39 14.71 -26.81 2.79
C GLU A 39 14.11 -25.53 3.38
N TRP A 40 13.56 -25.60 4.60
CA TRP A 40 13.03 -24.43 5.29
C TRP A 40 14.12 -23.41 5.62
N TYR A 41 15.27 -23.86 6.09
CA TYR A 41 16.42 -23.00 6.34
C TYR A 41 16.90 -22.28 5.07
N MET A 42 17.02 -23.01 3.96
CA MET A 42 17.42 -22.43 2.67
C MET A 42 16.39 -21.43 2.15
N TRP A 43 15.09 -21.75 2.28
CA TRP A 43 14.00 -20.84 1.93
C TRP A 43 14.06 -19.55 2.74
N LYS A 44 14.22 -19.62 4.06
CA LYS A 44 14.38 -18.44 4.94
C LYS A 44 15.61 -17.59 4.58
N LYS A 45 16.73 -18.23 4.23
CA LYS A 45 17.94 -17.51 3.81
C LYS A 45 17.67 -16.69 2.54
N LYS A 46 17.01 -17.28 1.55
CA LYS A 46 16.60 -16.60 0.31
C LYS A 46 15.52 -15.54 0.55
N LEU A 47 14.64 -15.76 1.52
CA LEU A 47 13.60 -14.81 1.92
C LEU A 47 14.22 -13.48 2.40
N ASN A 48 15.28 -13.52 3.20
CA ASN A 48 15.95 -12.32 3.69
C ASN A 48 16.53 -11.47 2.55
N SER A 49 17.26 -12.07 1.61
CA SER A 49 17.81 -11.32 0.47
C SER A 49 16.70 -10.77 -0.43
N SER A 50 15.67 -11.58 -0.71
CA SER A 50 14.49 -11.14 -1.46
C SER A 50 13.75 -9.97 -0.79
N TRP A 51 13.77 -9.90 0.54
CA TRP A 51 13.12 -8.82 1.29
C TRP A 51 13.88 -7.50 1.14
N GLU A 52 15.21 -7.54 1.16
CA GLU A 52 16.04 -6.33 0.97
C GLU A 52 15.84 -5.73 -0.42
N GLU A 53 15.79 -6.57 -1.46
CA GLU A 53 15.48 -6.16 -2.83
C GLU A 53 14.09 -5.53 -2.94
N PHE A 54 13.09 -6.18 -2.35
CA PHE A 54 11.72 -5.66 -2.32
C PHE A 54 11.63 -4.33 -1.58
N ASN A 55 12.22 -4.23 -0.39
CA ASN A 55 12.19 -3.01 0.41
C ASN A 55 12.85 -1.85 -0.36
N SER A 56 13.99 -2.12 -0.99
CA SER A 56 14.68 -1.14 -1.85
C SER A 56 13.83 -0.70 -3.04
N SER A 57 13.10 -1.62 -3.67
CA SER A 57 12.15 -1.33 -4.75
C SER A 57 11.01 -0.43 -4.28
N VAL A 58 10.40 -0.72 -3.12
CA VAL A 58 9.34 0.11 -2.53
C VAL A 58 9.86 1.52 -2.22
N GLU A 59 11.04 1.65 -1.60
CA GLU A 59 11.63 2.96 -1.32
C GLU A 59 11.94 3.76 -2.59
N ASN A 60 12.38 3.10 -3.65
CA ASN A 60 12.55 3.74 -4.95
C ASN A 60 11.20 4.17 -5.54
N GLY A 61 10.16 3.35 -5.41
CA GLY A 61 8.80 3.69 -5.82
C GLY A 61 8.26 4.92 -5.10
N LYS A 62 8.43 4.99 -3.77
CA LYS A 62 8.06 6.17 -2.96
C LYS A 62 8.77 7.44 -3.46
N ARG A 63 10.08 7.38 -3.69
CA ARG A 63 10.85 8.53 -4.21
C ARG A 63 10.35 8.99 -5.58
N LYS A 64 10.13 8.07 -6.51
CA LYS A 64 9.58 8.40 -7.84
C LYS A 64 8.18 9.03 -7.74
N TRP A 65 7.34 8.49 -6.86
CA TRP A 65 6.01 9.02 -6.63
C TRP A 65 6.05 10.46 -6.11
N LEU A 66 6.96 10.78 -5.17
CA LEU A 66 7.14 12.14 -4.66
C LEU A 66 7.60 13.11 -5.76
N VAL A 67 8.55 12.71 -6.61
CA VAL A 67 9.00 13.52 -7.75
C VAL A 67 7.84 13.81 -8.71
N ASN A 68 7.01 12.80 -9.02
CA ASN A 68 5.83 13.02 -9.87
C ASN A 68 4.83 13.96 -9.19
N LYS A 69 4.72 13.91 -7.86
CA LYS A 69 3.83 14.79 -7.10
C LYS A 69 4.23 16.25 -7.07
N ASP A 70 5.48 16.57 -7.38
CA ASP A 70 5.87 17.98 -7.56
C ASP A 70 5.13 18.63 -8.74
N LYS A 71 4.83 17.87 -9.79
CA LYS A 71 4.00 18.37 -10.90
C LYS A 71 2.54 18.53 -10.51
N ASP A 72 1.98 17.52 -9.83
CA ASP A 72 0.60 17.56 -9.33
C ASP A 72 0.39 18.73 -8.35
N TRP A 73 1.43 19.12 -7.62
CA TRP A 73 1.42 20.28 -6.74
C TRP A 73 1.22 21.59 -7.49
N GLU A 74 1.97 21.81 -8.58
CA GLU A 74 1.83 23.01 -9.42
C GLU A 74 0.43 23.10 -10.04
N ASP A 75 -0.10 21.97 -10.50
CA ASP A 75 -1.45 21.93 -11.07
C ASP A 75 -2.52 22.13 -10.00
N TRP A 76 -2.32 21.61 -8.79
CA TRP A 76 -3.20 21.86 -7.66
C TRP A 76 -3.23 23.34 -7.28
N LEU A 77 -2.07 24.02 -7.22
CA LEU A 77 -2.02 25.46 -6.95
C LEU A 77 -2.81 26.28 -8.00
N LYS A 78 -2.70 25.94 -9.29
CA LYS A 78 -3.50 26.61 -10.34
C LYS A 78 -5.00 26.39 -10.16
N VAL A 79 -5.40 25.17 -9.76
CA VAL A 79 -6.80 24.86 -9.45
C VAL A 79 -7.28 25.68 -8.25
N MET A 80 -6.44 25.82 -7.22
CA MET A 80 -6.73 26.64 -6.05
C MET A 80 -6.90 28.11 -6.42
N GLU A 81 -5.95 28.69 -7.16
CA GLU A 81 -6.08 30.08 -7.65
C GLU A 81 -7.39 30.27 -8.41
N LYS A 82 -7.69 29.39 -9.37
CA LYS A 82 -8.94 29.47 -10.13
C LYS A 82 -10.19 29.35 -9.25
N LYS A 83 -10.18 28.44 -8.26
CA LYS A 83 -11.28 28.23 -7.31
C LYS A 83 -11.61 29.51 -6.54
N TRP A 84 -10.59 30.26 -6.14
CA TRP A 84 -10.74 31.45 -5.30
C TRP A 84 -10.94 32.75 -6.10
N MET A 85 -10.68 32.73 -7.41
CA MET A 85 -10.93 33.89 -8.28
C MET A 85 -12.38 34.01 -8.75
N HIS A 86 -13.20 32.97 -8.65
CA HIS A 86 -14.59 32.99 -9.12
C HIS A 86 -15.57 32.50 -8.06
N TYR A 87 -16.82 32.94 -8.16
CA TYR A 87 -17.90 32.45 -7.33
C TYR A 87 -18.05 30.94 -7.48
N ASN A 88 -18.11 30.24 -6.35
CA ASN A 88 -18.31 28.81 -6.27
C ASN A 88 -19.56 28.51 -5.42
N GLU A 89 -20.66 28.12 -6.08
CA GLU A 89 -21.92 27.73 -5.44
C GLU A 89 -21.78 26.63 -4.38
N ARG A 90 -20.72 25.82 -4.46
CA ARG A 90 -20.48 24.72 -3.52
C ARG A 90 -19.67 25.14 -2.30
N MET A 91 -19.12 26.35 -2.26
CA MET A 91 -18.24 26.85 -1.20
C MET A 91 -18.86 26.71 0.20
N GLU A 92 -20.08 27.21 0.38
CA GLU A 92 -20.79 27.13 1.67
C GLU A 92 -21.00 25.69 2.14
N ARG A 93 -21.31 24.77 1.21
CA ARG A 93 -21.45 23.34 1.51
C ARG A 93 -20.10 22.69 1.83
N GLU A 94 -19.07 23.04 1.06
CA GLU A 94 -17.73 22.46 1.16
C GLU A 94 -17.09 22.79 2.52
N TYR A 95 -17.23 24.05 2.97
CA TYR A 95 -16.66 24.52 4.24
C TYR A 95 -17.66 24.56 5.39
N LYS A 96 -18.94 24.18 5.16
CA LYS A 96 -20.04 24.28 6.13
C LYS A 96 -20.17 25.69 6.69
N SER A 97 -20.22 26.66 5.79
CA SER A 97 -20.25 28.09 6.06
C SER A 97 -21.58 28.71 5.60
N ASP A 98 -21.97 29.80 6.23
CA ASP A 98 -23.09 30.69 5.92
C ASP A 98 -22.61 32.04 5.34
N LEU A 99 -21.45 32.03 4.67
CA LEU A 99 -20.76 33.20 4.15
C LEU A 99 -21.69 34.13 3.38
N PHE A 100 -22.44 33.62 2.40
CA PHE A 100 -23.19 34.45 1.47
C PHE A 100 -24.44 35.07 2.10
N GLU A 101 -24.98 34.44 3.14
CA GLU A 101 -26.03 35.01 3.98
C GLU A 101 -25.47 36.13 4.84
N ARG A 102 -24.36 35.88 5.55
CA ARG A 102 -23.71 36.88 6.41
C ARG A 102 -23.16 38.08 5.63
N SER A 103 -22.65 37.84 4.43
CA SER A 103 -21.95 38.83 3.62
C SER A 103 -22.86 39.68 2.73
N ALA A 104 -24.18 39.57 2.88
CA ALA A 104 -25.14 40.25 2.02
C ALA A 104 -24.93 41.78 2.01
N ASP A 105 -24.71 42.36 3.20
CA ASP A 105 -24.55 43.80 3.42
C ASP A 105 -23.11 44.20 3.79
N TRP A 106 -22.13 43.32 3.57
CA TRP A 106 -20.74 43.61 3.94
C TRP A 106 -20.13 44.74 3.11
N ASP A 107 -19.42 45.62 3.81
CA ASP A 107 -18.53 46.60 3.21
C ASP A 107 -17.16 45.98 2.83
N ASP A 108 -16.32 46.79 2.17
CA ASP A 108 -15.00 46.34 1.73
C ASP A 108 -14.11 45.91 2.91
N GLN A 109 -14.20 46.55 4.08
CA GLN A 109 -13.38 46.20 5.25
C GLN A 109 -13.76 44.83 5.83
N GLN A 110 -15.06 44.53 5.89
CA GLN A 110 -15.56 43.24 6.36
C GLN A 110 -15.13 42.08 5.44
N TRP A 111 -15.11 42.31 4.12
CA TRP A 111 -14.58 41.33 3.16
C TRP A 111 -13.07 41.09 3.33
N GLU A 112 -12.31 42.15 3.56
CA GLU A 112 -10.87 42.07 3.83
C GLU A 112 -10.56 41.31 5.13
N GLU A 113 -11.32 41.56 6.19
CA GLU A 113 -11.18 40.83 7.46
C GLU A 113 -11.54 39.35 7.31
N TRP A 114 -12.61 39.05 6.58
CA TRP A 114 -13.03 37.66 6.36
C TRP A 114 -11.99 36.84 5.61
N ILE A 115 -11.45 37.34 4.49
CA ILE A 115 -10.47 36.57 3.70
C ILE A 115 -9.16 36.34 4.48
N ARG A 116 -8.77 37.27 5.36
CA ARG A 116 -7.62 37.15 6.26
C ARG A 116 -7.87 36.22 7.46
N THR A 117 -9.11 35.75 7.66
CA THR A 117 -9.48 34.91 8.80
C THR A 117 -10.11 33.61 8.33
N GLU A 118 -11.42 33.57 8.15
CA GLU A 118 -12.16 32.39 7.70
C GLU A 118 -11.72 31.92 6.30
N GLY A 119 -11.46 32.86 5.38
CA GLY A 119 -10.97 32.53 4.04
C GLY A 119 -9.60 31.83 4.06
N GLU A 120 -8.66 32.33 4.86
CA GLU A 120 -7.36 31.68 5.10
C GLU A 120 -7.55 30.28 5.69
N GLN A 121 -8.44 30.12 6.67
CA GLN A 121 -8.74 28.81 7.25
C GLN A 121 -9.32 27.82 6.22
N PHE A 122 -10.15 28.29 5.29
CA PHE A 122 -10.69 27.46 4.22
C PHE A 122 -9.60 27.00 3.24
N MET A 123 -8.66 27.87 2.87
CA MET A 123 -7.48 27.49 2.08
C MET A 123 -6.61 26.47 2.84
N GLU A 124 -6.43 26.65 4.14
CA GLU A 124 -5.71 25.72 5.02
C GLU A 124 -6.39 24.33 5.09
N LEU A 125 -7.73 24.29 5.11
CA LEU A 125 -8.49 23.04 5.05
C LEU A 125 -8.28 22.31 3.73
N ASP A 126 -8.28 23.02 2.60
CA ASP A 126 -8.00 22.44 1.28
C ASP A 126 -6.59 21.85 1.22
N TRP A 127 -5.60 22.56 1.73
CA TRP A 127 -4.22 22.08 1.85
C TRP A 127 -4.14 20.81 2.70
N LYS A 128 -4.72 20.81 3.90
CA LYS A 128 -4.75 19.64 4.79
C LYS A 128 -5.43 18.44 4.14
N LYS A 129 -6.55 18.67 3.45
CA LYS A 129 -7.28 17.62 2.74
C LYS A 129 -6.43 17.01 1.63
N TRP A 130 -5.84 17.85 0.77
CA TRP A 130 -4.97 17.39 -0.31
C TRP A 130 -3.78 16.59 0.23
N MET A 131 -3.15 17.07 1.31
CA MET A 131 -2.05 16.37 1.96
C MET A 131 -2.46 15.02 2.56
N TYR A 132 -3.62 14.97 3.20
CA TYR A 132 -4.17 13.73 3.77
C TYR A 132 -4.47 12.70 2.68
N GLU A 133 -5.15 13.09 1.62
CA GLU A 133 -5.50 12.19 0.51
C GLU A 133 -4.25 11.62 -0.16
N ASN A 134 -3.25 12.47 -0.42
CA ASN A 134 -1.99 12.05 -1.01
C ASN A 134 -1.18 11.12 -0.10
N LYS A 135 -1.15 11.41 1.21
CA LYS A 135 -0.53 10.52 2.21
C LYS A 135 -1.21 9.16 2.21
N PHE A 136 -2.54 9.15 2.26
CA PHE A 136 -3.35 7.94 2.29
C PHE A 136 -3.10 7.08 1.04
N LEU A 137 -3.08 7.69 -0.15
CA LEU A 137 -2.80 6.98 -1.40
C LEU A 137 -1.42 6.31 -1.40
N LEU A 138 -0.39 7.01 -0.92
CA LEU A 138 0.97 6.46 -0.84
C LEU A 138 1.03 5.30 0.17
N ASP A 139 0.40 5.47 1.34
CA ASP A 139 0.35 4.46 2.39
C ASP A 139 -0.42 3.21 1.97
N ASP A 140 -1.55 3.38 1.30
CA ASP A 140 -2.37 2.31 0.75
C ASP A 140 -1.60 1.51 -0.31
N TRP A 141 -0.95 2.21 -1.26
CA TRP A 141 -0.10 1.57 -2.26
C TRP A 141 1.01 0.74 -1.61
N ALA A 142 1.79 1.33 -0.70
CA ALA A 142 2.90 0.63 -0.03
C ALA A 142 2.40 -0.58 0.78
N SER A 143 1.25 -0.46 1.43
CA SER A 143 0.66 -1.55 2.21
C SER A 143 0.14 -2.68 1.33
N LYS A 144 -0.43 -2.37 0.16
CA LYS A 144 -0.85 -3.36 -0.85
C LYS A 144 0.34 -4.11 -1.44
N GLU A 145 1.40 -3.40 -1.81
CA GLU A 145 2.64 -4.03 -2.30
C GLU A 145 3.22 -5.00 -1.27
N TRP A 146 3.25 -4.59 0.00
CA TRP A 146 3.74 -5.43 1.07
C TRP A 146 2.85 -6.65 1.34
N ALA A 147 1.54 -6.48 1.39
CA ALA A 147 0.59 -7.58 1.56
C ALA A 147 0.69 -8.60 0.42
N LYS A 148 0.79 -8.11 -0.82
CA LYS A 148 0.99 -8.93 -2.01
C LYS A 148 2.31 -9.72 -1.92
N TRP A 149 3.42 -9.04 -1.63
CA TRP A 149 4.72 -9.69 -1.52
C TRP A 149 4.73 -10.78 -0.44
N LYS A 150 4.19 -10.51 0.75
CA LYS A 150 4.08 -11.51 1.82
C LYS A 150 3.31 -12.74 1.38
N LYS A 151 2.15 -12.52 0.74
CA LYS A 151 1.31 -13.59 0.18
C LYS A 151 2.08 -14.41 -0.84
N ASP A 152 2.73 -13.76 -1.81
CA ASP A 152 3.45 -14.45 -2.87
C ASP A 152 4.59 -15.32 -2.31
N LYS A 153 5.34 -14.80 -1.31
CA LYS A 153 6.41 -15.55 -0.66
C LYS A 153 5.91 -16.75 0.12
N ILE A 154 4.93 -16.60 1.01
CA ILE A 154 4.44 -17.75 1.77
C ILE A 154 3.75 -18.78 0.87
N MET A 155 3.02 -18.34 -0.17
CA MET A 155 2.42 -19.25 -1.15
C MET A 155 3.49 -20.05 -1.90
N SER A 156 4.62 -19.45 -2.28
CA SER A 156 5.73 -20.19 -2.92
C SER A 156 6.31 -21.29 -2.03
N TRP A 157 6.25 -21.14 -0.70
CA TRP A 157 6.66 -22.19 0.23
C TRP A 157 5.61 -23.29 0.30
N LEU A 158 4.35 -22.89 0.57
CA LEU A 158 3.24 -23.82 0.77
C LEU A 158 2.91 -24.65 -0.47
N LEU A 159 3.11 -24.08 -1.67
CA LEU A 159 2.87 -24.75 -2.95
C LEU A 159 4.09 -25.50 -3.49
N SER A 160 5.14 -25.72 -2.68
CA SER A 160 6.22 -26.62 -3.09
C SER A 160 5.72 -28.06 -3.27
N ASP A 161 6.17 -28.73 -4.33
CA ASP A 161 5.65 -30.04 -4.75
C ASP A 161 5.65 -31.07 -3.60
N TRP A 162 6.72 -31.10 -2.82
CA TRP A 162 6.85 -32.04 -1.69
C TRP A 162 5.91 -31.68 -0.53
N LYS A 163 5.69 -30.39 -0.23
CA LYS A 163 4.73 -29.98 0.81
C LYS A 163 3.30 -30.27 0.40
N LEU A 164 2.93 -30.05 -0.86
CA LEU A 164 1.61 -30.39 -1.37
C LEU A 164 1.35 -31.91 -1.28
N THR A 165 2.35 -32.70 -1.66
CA THR A 165 2.28 -34.16 -1.58
C THR A 165 2.13 -34.63 -0.12
N GLU A 166 2.94 -34.08 0.78
CA GLU A 166 2.88 -34.39 2.21
C GLU A 166 1.57 -33.92 2.86
N GLN A 167 1.11 -32.71 2.56
CA GLN A 167 -0.15 -32.17 3.04
C GLN A 167 -1.32 -33.08 2.64
N LYS A 168 -1.39 -33.44 1.35
CA LYS A 168 -2.42 -34.35 0.84
C LYS A 168 -2.39 -35.71 1.55
N TYR A 169 -1.19 -36.27 1.75
CA TYR A 169 -1.04 -37.54 2.46
C TYR A 169 -1.62 -37.48 3.88
N TRP A 170 -1.30 -36.43 4.64
CA TRP A 170 -1.80 -36.28 6.01
C TRP A 170 -3.27 -35.90 6.07
N ASP A 171 -3.78 -35.10 5.14
CA ASP A 171 -5.22 -34.81 5.02
C ASP A 171 -6.01 -36.10 4.74
N ASP A 172 -5.53 -36.93 3.80
CA ASP A 172 -6.13 -38.23 3.50
C ASP A 172 -6.06 -39.18 4.70
N TRP A 173 -5.00 -39.10 5.51
CA TRP A 173 -4.85 -39.88 6.74
C TRP A 173 -5.82 -39.42 7.85
N GLU A 174 -5.96 -38.11 8.07
CA GLU A 174 -6.86 -37.51 9.06
C GLU A 174 -8.35 -37.80 8.76
N ASN A 175 -8.69 -37.87 7.47
CA ASN A 175 -10.05 -38.14 6.99
C ASN A 175 -10.47 -39.60 7.12
N LYS A 176 -9.54 -40.54 7.31
CA LYS A 176 -9.87 -41.96 7.51
C LYS A 176 -10.31 -42.22 8.95
N ALA A 177 -11.42 -42.94 9.13
CA ALA A 177 -11.98 -43.22 10.47
C ALA A 177 -11.14 -44.19 11.32
N TRP A 178 -10.41 -45.11 10.68
CA TRP A 178 -9.74 -46.26 11.31
C TRP A 178 -8.24 -46.07 11.67
N PRO A 179 -7.41 -45.32 10.91
CA PRO A 179 -5.97 -45.20 11.18
C PRO A 179 -5.61 -44.59 12.54
N ARG A 180 -6.51 -43.78 13.12
CA ARG A 180 -6.31 -43.14 14.45
C ARG A 180 -6.05 -44.12 15.59
N PHE A 181 -6.49 -45.37 15.47
CA PHE A 181 -6.42 -46.37 16.55
C PHE A 181 -5.41 -47.51 16.30
N VAL A 182 -4.86 -47.65 15.09
CA VAL A 182 -4.17 -48.91 14.68
C VAL A 182 -2.67 -48.73 14.43
N TYR A 183 -2.18 -47.52 14.11
CA TYR A 183 -0.77 -47.32 13.70
C TYR A 183 -0.05 -46.29 14.59
N LEU A 184 0.60 -46.75 15.66
CA LEU A 184 1.36 -45.89 16.60
C LEU A 184 2.46 -45.06 15.90
N ARG A 185 3.18 -45.67 14.96
CA ARG A 185 4.26 -45.02 14.19
C ARG A 185 3.75 -43.89 13.29
N ASP A 186 2.60 -44.07 12.66
CA ASP A 186 1.99 -43.03 11.79
C ASP A 186 1.51 -41.85 12.63
N ARG A 187 1.01 -42.12 13.85
CA ARG A 187 0.64 -41.07 14.81
C ARG A 187 1.85 -40.24 15.25
N GLU A 188 3.00 -40.87 15.52
CA GLU A 188 4.25 -40.16 15.85
C GLU A 188 4.74 -39.30 14.68
N ASN A 189 4.74 -39.84 13.47
CA ASN A 189 5.12 -39.09 12.26
C ASN A 189 4.15 -37.92 11.98
N TRP A 190 2.85 -38.10 12.25
CA TRP A 190 1.86 -37.04 12.14
C TRP A 190 2.10 -35.93 13.15
N MET A 191 2.41 -36.27 14.41
CA MET A 191 2.76 -35.29 15.45
C MET A 191 4.01 -34.50 15.03
N ARG A 192 5.06 -35.17 14.55
CA ARG A 192 6.28 -34.51 14.02
C ARG A 192 5.96 -33.55 12.87
N TRP A 193 5.08 -33.94 11.96
CA TRP A 193 4.62 -33.10 10.86
C TRP A 193 3.87 -31.86 11.36
N LYS A 194 2.91 -32.01 12.29
CA LYS A 194 2.18 -30.88 12.90
C LYS A 194 3.11 -29.93 13.64
N GLU A 195 4.01 -30.46 14.45
CA GLU A 195 5.02 -29.68 15.18
C GLU A 195 5.88 -28.86 14.22
N ARG A 196 6.33 -29.47 13.11
CA ARG A 196 7.10 -28.76 12.08
C ARG A 196 6.30 -27.64 11.44
N ILE A 197 5.05 -27.88 11.01
CA ILE A 197 4.23 -26.82 10.39
C ILE A 197 3.99 -25.67 11.35
N ASN A 198 3.68 -25.97 12.62
CA ASN A 198 3.46 -24.96 13.64
C ASN A 198 4.73 -24.12 13.86
N ARG A 199 5.89 -24.76 13.97
CA ARG A 199 7.17 -24.08 14.08
C ARG A 199 7.47 -23.20 12.88
N GLU A 200 7.29 -23.70 11.66
CA GLU A 200 7.47 -22.93 10.42
C GLU A 200 6.54 -21.70 10.40
N TRP A 201 5.29 -21.85 10.83
CA TRP A 201 4.32 -20.77 10.90
C TRP A 201 4.68 -19.70 11.95
N GLU A 202 5.13 -20.13 13.13
CA GLU A 202 5.60 -19.23 14.19
C GLU A 202 6.82 -18.43 13.73
N GLU A 203 7.80 -19.12 13.13
CA GLU A 203 9.01 -18.49 12.60
C GLU A 203 8.70 -17.51 11.46
N TRP A 204 7.79 -17.87 10.54
CA TRP A 204 7.31 -16.95 9.50
C TRP A 204 6.62 -15.73 10.10
N THR A 205 5.73 -15.93 11.07
CA THR A 205 4.96 -14.85 11.69
C THR A 205 5.88 -13.89 12.44
N SER A 206 6.83 -14.44 13.22
CA SER A 206 7.86 -13.65 13.90
C SER A 206 8.69 -12.85 12.91
N TRP A 207 9.14 -13.50 11.83
CA TRP A 207 9.91 -12.82 10.78
C TRP A 207 9.12 -11.68 10.14
N VAL A 208 7.84 -11.91 9.80
CA VAL A 208 6.95 -10.88 9.24
C VAL A 208 6.78 -9.72 10.20
N GLN A 209 6.55 -9.97 11.49
CA GLN A 209 6.39 -8.92 12.50
C GLN A 209 7.64 -8.05 12.63
N ASP A 210 8.83 -8.65 12.58
CA ASP A 210 10.08 -7.89 12.64
C ASP A 210 10.28 -7.03 11.39
N LYS A 211 9.94 -7.56 10.20
CA LYS A 211 9.99 -6.78 8.97
C LYS A 211 8.90 -5.72 8.88
N ASP A 212 7.70 -5.97 9.44
CA ASP A 212 6.60 -5.00 9.54
C ASP A 212 7.08 -3.74 10.30
N LYS A 213 7.79 -3.92 11.42
CA LYS A 213 8.35 -2.79 12.20
C LYS A 213 9.29 -1.94 11.35
N VAL A 214 10.21 -2.57 10.61
CA VAL A 214 11.16 -1.86 9.74
C VAL A 214 10.43 -1.14 8.60
N PHE A 215 9.49 -1.83 7.96
CA PHE A 215 8.72 -1.28 6.85
C PHE A 215 7.89 -0.07 7.28
N VAL A 216 7.23 -0.14 8.44
CA VAL A 216 6.45 0.98 9.02
C VAL A 216 7.36 2.15 9.39
N ASN A 217 8.50 1.91 10.03
CA ASN A 217 9.43 2.98 10.39
C ASN A 217 9.97 3.71 9.14
N ASN A 218 10.21 2.99 8.05
CA ASN A 218 10.70 3.56 6.80
C ASN A 218 9.62 4.26 5.96
N LYS A 219 8.33 4.20 6.33
CA LYS A 219 7.25 4.90 5.59
C LYS A 219 7.41 6.43 5.60
N TRP A 220 8.08 7.01 6.59
CA TRP A 220 7.83 8.41 6.94
C TRP A 220 8.96 9.39 6.67
N VAL A 221 10.19 8.94 6.42
CA VAL A 221 11.34 9.85 6.33
C VAL A 221 11.24 10.75 5.10
N GLY A 222 11.05 10.18 3.91
CA GLY A 222 10.94 10.95 2.67
C GLY A 222 9.67 11.80 2.60
N TRP A 223 8.54 11.26 3.06
CA TRP A 223 7.26 11.98 3.09
C TRP A 223 7.29 13.19 4.01
N SER A 224 7.88 13.08 5.20
CA SER A 224 7.90 14.19 6.16
C SER A 224 8.67 15.38 5.62
N LYS A 225 9.85 15.14 5.05
CA LYS A 225 10.63 16.19 4.40
C LYS A 225 9.85 16.84 3.25
N TRP A 226 9.29 16.04 2.35
CA TRP A 226 8.52 16.56 1.22
C TRP A 226 7.29 17.37 1.67
N ARG A 227 6.56 16.91 2.70
CA ARG A 227 5.45 17.65 3.30
C ARG A 227 5.90 19.01 3.84
N ASP A 228 7.00 19.03 4.57
CA ASP A 228 7.49 20.25 5.22
C ASP A 228 7.97 21.26 4.16
N ASP A 229 8.66 20.80 3.11
CA ASP A 229 9.06 21.63 1.96
C ASP A 229 7.82 22.20 1.24
N ARG A 230 6.77 21.40 1.04
CA ARG A 230 5.53 21.86 0.40
C ARG A 230 4.70 22.77 1.30
N ARG A 231 4.78 22.59 2.62
CA ARG A 231 4.15 23.51 3.58
C ARG A 231 4.72 24.91 3.44
N ALA A 232 6.05 25.03 3.38
CA ALA A 232 6.70 26.32 3.18
C ALA A 232 6.22 27.00 1.88
N LEU A 233 6.16 26.25 0.76
CA LEU A 233 5.65 26.79 -0.50
C LEU A 233 4.19 27.22 -0.43
N PHE A 234 3.35 26.48 0.29
CA PHE A 234 1.95 26.85 0.49
C PHE A 234 1.83 28.16 1.26
N ASP A 235 2.60 28.31 2.35
CA ASP A 235 2.62 29.52 3.16
C ASP A 235 3.14 30.74 2.36
N ASP A 236 4.17 30.53 1.54
CA ASP A 236 4.75 31.54 0.65
C ASP A 236 3.78 31.97 -0.47
N TRP A 237 2.88 31.08 -0.89
CA TRP A 237 1.86 31.38 -1.89
C TRP A 237 0.61 32.04 -1.29
N MET A 238 0.11 31.52 -0.16
CA MET A 238 -1.20 31.87 0.38
C MET A 238 -1.28 33.34 0.78
N LYS A 239 -0.26 33.86 1.48
CA LYS A 239 -0.27 35.26 1.96
C LYS A 239 -0.27 36.25 0.79
N PRO A 240 0.65 36.19 -0.20
CA PRO A 240 0.57 37.06 -1.37
C PRO A 240 -0.71 36.89 -2.18
N PHE A 241 -1.26 35.67 -2.24
CA PHE A 241 -2.52 35.42 -2.93
C PHE A 241 -3.69 36.18 -2.26
N ILE A 242 -3.80 36.11 -0.93
CA ILE A 242 -4.82 36.85 -0.16
C ILE A 242 -4.66 38.36 -0.39
N GLU A 243 -3.45 38.91 -0.30
CA GLU A 243 -3.22 40.34 -0.55
C GLU A 243 -3.59 40.75 -1.99
N LYS A 244 -3.28 39.91 -2.98
CA LYS A 244 -3.68 40.13 -4.37
C LYS A 244 -5.21 40.12 -4.50
N TRP A 245 -5.88 39.14 -3.89
CA TRP A 245 -7.34 39.02 -3.90
C TRP A 245 -8.01 40.25 -3.27
N ILE A 246 -7.44 40.78 -2.19
CA ILE A 246 -7.86 42.03 -1.53
C ILE A 246 -7.70 43.23 -2.46
N ASN A 247 -6.49 43.43 -3.01
CA ASN A 247 -6.19 44.57 -3.89
C ASN A 247 -7.08 44.62 -5.13
N GLN A 248 -7.51 43.46 -5.62
CA GLN A 248 -8.41 43.34 -6.78
C GLN A 248 -9.88 43.46 -6.41
N LYS A 249 -10.22 43.54 -5.11
CA LYS A 249 -11.59 43.56 -4.59
C LYS A 249 -12.42 42.41 -5.15
N GLN A 250 -11.85 41.20 -5.15
CA GLN A 250 -12.37 40.06 -5.88
C GLN A 250 -13.79 39.63 -5.42
N TRP A 251 -14.19 39.99 -4.19
CA TRP A 251 -15.57 39.84 -3.72
C TRP A 251 -16.62 40.53 -4.61
N LYS A 252 -16.27 41.60 -5.33
CA LYS A 252 -17.18 42.26 -6.27
C LYS A 252 -17.53 41.34 -7.44
N VAL A 253 -16.51 40.66 -7.99
CA VAL A 253 -16.70 39.66 -9.05
C VAL A 253 -17.56 38.51 -8.52
N TRP A 254 -17.29 38.02 -7.31
CA TRP A 254 -18.10 36.97 -6.70
C TRP A 254 -19.57 37.37 -6.54
N LYS A 255 -19.85 38.59 -6.08
CA LYS A 255 -21.23 39.10 -5.92
C LYS A 255 -21.95 39.18 -7.26
N GLU A 256 -21.29 39.70 -8.30
CA GLU A 256 -21.86 39.79 -9.65
C GLU A 256 -22.16 38.41 -10.25
N GLU A 257 -21.22 37.46 -10.15
CA GLU A 257 -21.39 36.10 -10.64
C GLU A 257 -22.49 35.34 -9.87
N ARG A 258 -22.57 35.53 -8.55
CA ARG A 258 -23.63 34.97 -7.70
C ARG A 258 -25.00 35.50 -8.11
N ASP A 259 -25.14 36.81 -8.25
CA ASP A 259 -26.41 37.44 -8.62
C ASP A 259 -26.88 36.97 -10.00
N TYR A 260 -25.95 36.80 -10.94
CA TYR A 260 -26.23 36.21 -12.25
C TYR A 260 -26.73 34.76 -12.13
N ALA A 261 -26.06 33.93 -11.33
CA ALA A 261 -26.45 32.53 -11.11
C ALA A 261 -27.83 32.40 -10.46
N LEU A 262 -28.13 33.23 -9.45
CA LEU A 262 -29.45 33.25 -8.79
C LEU A 262 -30.57 33.68 -9.74
N ARG A 263 -30.34 34.69 -10.60
CA ARG A 263 -31.32 35.10 -11.62
C ARG A 263 -31.62 34.00 -12.61
N ARG A 264 -30.60 33.25 -13.04
CA ARG A 264 -30.74 32.13 -13.98
C ARG A 264 -31.50 30.95 -13.38
N ASN A 265 -31.34 30.66 -12.09
CA ASN A 265 -32.00 29.53 -11.44
C ASN A 265 -33.48 29.82 -11.09
N ASN A 266 -33.86 31.10 -11.04
CA ASN A 266 -35.22 31.56 -10.77
C ASN A 266 -36.05 31.85 -12.04
N SER A 267 -35.45 31.71 -13.23
CA SER A 267 -36.09 31.86 -14.55
C SER A 267 -36.35 30.51 -15.20
#